data_AF-A0AB35F9L1-F1
#
_entry.id   AF-A0AB35F9L1-F1
#
_cell.length_a   1.000
_cell.length_b   1.000
_cell.length_c   1.000
_cell.angle_alpha   90.00
_cell.angle_beta   90.00
_cell.angle_gamma   90.00
#
_symmetry.space_group_name_H-M   'P 1'
#
loop_
_entity.id
_entity.type
_entity.pdbx_description
1 polymer ?
#
loop_
_entity_poly.entity_id
_entity_poly.type
_entity_poly.pdbx_seq_one_letter_code
_entity_poly.pdbx_strand_id
1 'polypeptide(L)'
;MSDKTGKTELNSTRRQILLGGGSAIALAAFCPVASIPALAQAGAKKPNILVIFGDDIGWWNTSAYNRGQMGYQTPNIDRIADEGAIFTDLYAQQSCTAGRAAFITGQSCFRTGLLKVGLPGAKEGLSEKDPTIAELLKPQGYVTGQFGKNHLGDRNEFLPTVHGFDEFFGNLYHLNAEEEPENPDYPKDPQFRATFGPRGVLKCKASETDDPTEDPRFGRVGKQTIEDTGPLTRKRMETVDEEFLGAAKGFIDRSAKAEKPFFCWFNATRMHIYTHLKAESKGKTGLGIVADGMAEFDGMVGQLLDQLDELGIAENTIVVWTTDNGAEVFSWPDGGTTPFHGEKNTNWEGGYRVPGMVRWPGIVKPGTEINEIVSHEDWLPTLVAAAGEPDIAAKLLAGYEAAGKTFNVHLDGYNQRNLFDGTGPGARKEYFYWTDEGNLAGLRYDRWKLVFMEQRAEGLDVWQDPLITLRFPKLIDLRADPFEIAQHAAGDYARWRVEHAFALVPAQAFVAKHLQTYVKYPPRQAPGSFSLDHVLEKLQQGGGQ
;
A
#
# COMPACT_ATOMS: atom_id res chain seq x y z
N MET A 1 6.84 -17.01 92.45
CA MET A 1 6.89 -18.47 92.21
C MET A 1 7.74 -18.66 90.95
N SER A 2 9.08 -18.69 91.04
CA SER A 2 9.96 -19.89 91.21
C SER A 2 9.64 -20.98 90.16
N ASP A 3 10.54 -21.49 89.31
CA ASP A 3 12.02 -21.43 89.26
C ASP A 3 12.51 -21.75 87.81
N LYS A 4 13.58 -21.04 87.36
CA LYS A 4 14.86 -21.47 86.71
C LYS A 4 14.90 -22.50 85.54
N THR A 5 15.85 -22.56 84.58
CA THR A 5 17.09 -21.85 84.14
C THR A 5 17.59 -22.55 82.86
N GLY A 6 18.06 -21.85 81.81
CA GLY A 6 19.49 -21.81 81.36
C GLY A 6 19.62 -22.15 79.85
N LYS A 7 20.08 -21.26 78.94
CA LYS A 7 21.48 -20.99 78.46
C LYS A 7 22.25 -22.27 78.07
N THR A 8 22.95 -22.42 76.93
CA THR A 8 24.00 -21.56 76.33
C THR A 8 24.42 -22.07 74.93
N GLU A 9 25.01 -21.18 74.12
CA GLU A 9 25.73 -21.41 72.85
C GLU A 9 27.13 -22.10 72.97
N LEU A 10 27.67 -22.45 71.78
CA LEU A 10 29.07 -22.39 71.30
C LEU A 10 30.00 -23.64 71.31
N ASN A 11 30.42 -23.97 70.08
CA ASN A 11 31.76 -24.36 69.60
C ASN A 11 32.43 -25.69 70.03
N SER A 12 32.86 -26.45 69.00
CA SER A 12 34.15 -27.15 69.04
C SER A 12 34.79 -27.29 67.65
N THR A 13 36.05 -26.88 67.59
CA THR A 13 36.99 -26.72 66.48
C THR A 13 37.94 -27.92 66.27
N ARG A 14 38.53 -27.98 65.06
CA ARG A 14 39.97 -28.28 64.70
C ARG A 14 40.52 -29.72 64.59
N ARG A 15 41.11 -30.00 63.41
CA ARG A 15 42.57 -30.16 63.10
C ARG A 15 42.72 -30.33 61.56
N GLN A 16 43.41 -29.56 60.70
CA GLN A 16 44.78 -28.98 60.62
C GLN A 16 45.90 -30.04 60.63
N ILE A 17 46.91 -30.12 59.74
CA ILE A 17 47.65 -29.19 58.84
C ILE A 17 48.58 -30.05 57.91
N LEU A 18 48.91 -29.63 56.67
CA LEU A 18 50.28 -29.41 56.09
C LEU A 18 50.38 -29.50 54.55
N LEU A 19 51.36 -28.75 54.05
CA LEU A 19 51.74 -28.31 52.70
C LEU A 19 52.36 -29.38 51.78
N GLY A 20 52.30 -29.09 50.47
CA GLY A 20 53.14 -29.64 49.37
C GLY A 20 52.37 -29.47 48.05
N GLY A 21 52.76 -28.62 47.08
CA GLY A 21 54.01 -28.67 46.35
C GLY A 21 53.87 -29.66 45.19
N GLY A 22 53.39 -29.20 44.03
CA GLY A 22 53.25 -30.06 42.85
C GLY A 22 52.68 -29.33 41.63
N SER A 23 53.57 -28.99 40.70
CA SER A 23 53.26 -28.44 39.37
C SER A 23 52.33 -29.37 38.59
N ALA A 24 51.22 -28.84 38.08
CA ALA A 24 50.45 -29.47 37.00
C ALA A 24 50.33 -28.47 35.85
N ILE A 25 50.93 -28.87 34.72
CA ILE A 25 50.95 -28.18 33.44
C ILE A 25 49.51 -27.93 32.98
N ALA A 26 49.09 -26.68 32.94
CA ALA A 26 47.88 -26.29 32.24
C ALA A 26 48.19 -26.30 30.73
N LEU A 27 47.72 -27.32 30.02
CA LEU A 27 47.57 -27.25 28.56
C LEU A 27 46.61 -26.10 28.26
N ALA A 28 47.14 -24.98 27.77
CA ALA A 28 46.36 -23.98 27.08
C ALA A 28 45.80 -24.63 25.81
N ALA A 29 44.53 -25.04 25.84
CA ALA A 29 43.78 -25.33 24.64
C ALA A 29 43.61 -24.00 23.88
N PHE A 30 44.49 -23.79 22.89
CA PHE A 30 44.32 -22.80 21.85
C PHE A 30 43.02 -23.13 21.10
N CYS A 31 41.90 -22.54 21.50
CA CYS A 31 40.76 -22.42 20.61
C CYS A 31 41.20 -21.53 19.45
N PRO A 32 41.23 -22.02 18.19
CA PRO A 32 41.39 -21.11 17.08
C PRO A 32 40.14 -20.24 17.06
N VAL A 33 40.31 -18.96 17.38
CA VAL A 33 39.34 -17.94 17.01
C VAL A 33 39.27 -18.04 15.50
N ALA A 34 38.21 -18.68 14.99
CA ALA A 34 37.91 -18.64 13.58
C ALA A 34 37.68 -17.17 13.25
N SER A 35 38.70 -16.56 12.65
CA SER A 35 38.61 -15.24 12.05
C SER A 35 37.47 -15.31 11.04
N ILE A 36 36.29 -14.83 11.43
CA ILE A 36 35.23 -14.51 10.48
C ILE A 36 35.90 -13.56 9.50
N PRO A 37 35.98 -13.90 8.19
CA PRO A 37 36.49 -12.94 7.24
C PRO A 37 35.59 -11.72 7.37
N ALA A 38 36.16 -10.59 7.78
CA ALA A 38 35.52 -9.31 7.59
C ALA A 38 35.27 -9.22 6.07
N LEU A 39 34.02 -9.46 5.66
CA LEU A 39 33.57 -9.14 4.32
C LEU A 39 33.88 -7.66 4.14
N ALA A 40 34.91 -7.40 3.34
CA ALA A 40 35.25 -6.08 2.88
C ALA A 40 33.95 -5.48 2.34
N GLN A 41 33.62 -4.30 2.86
CA GLN A 41 32.48 -3.50 2.43
C GLN A 41 32.75 -3.00 1.00
N ALA A 42 32.59 -3.90 0.03
CA ALA A 42 32.27 -3.53 -1.34
C ALA A 42 31.00 -2.69 -1.24
N GLY A 43 31.00 -1.49 -1.85
CA GLY A 43 29.86 -0.56 -1.76
C GLY A 43 28.55 -1.31 -2.00
N ALA A 44 27.67 -1.33 -1.00
CA ALA A 44 26.47 -2.16 -1.01
C ALA A 44 25.69 -1.88 -2.30
N LYS A 45 25.44 -2.93 -3.10
CA LYS A 45 24.66 -2.82 -4.33
C LYS A 45 23.27 -2.30 -3.97
N LYS A 46 22.75 -1.35 -4.76
CA LYS A 46 21.37 -0.85 -4.55
C LYS A 46 20.39 -2.03 -4.73
N PRO A 47 19.37 -2.16 -3.86
CA PRO A 47 18.45 -3.27 -3.95
C PRO A 47 17.54 -3.12 -5.19
N ASN A 48 17.18 -4.23 -5.81
CA ASN A 48 16.02 -4.23 -6.69
C ASN A 48 14.75 -4.06 -5.85
N ILE A 49 13.69 -3.57 -6.46
CA ILE A 49 12.41 -3.34 -5.80
C ILE A 49 11.32 -3.98 -6.65
N LEU A 50 10.64 -4.97 -6.10
CA LEU A 50 9.44 -5.58 -6.65
C LEU A 50 8.27 -5.28 -5.72
N VAL A 51 7.26 -4.59 -6.24
CA VAL A 51 6.02 -4.31 -5.51
C VAL A 51 4.88 -5.00 -6.24
N ILE A 52 4.12 -5.79 -5.50
CA ILE A 52 3.01 -6.58 -6.00
C ILE A 52 1.73 -6.09 -5.34
N PHE A 53 0.78 -5.63 -6.14
CA PHE A 53 -0.55 -5.26 -5.68
C PHE A 53 -1.57 -6.23 -6.23
N GLY A 54 -2.48 -6.66 -5.36
CA GLY A 54 -3.84 -6.99 -5.77
C GLY A 54 -4.73 -5.74 -5.78
N ASP A 55 -6.02 -5.97 -6.01
CA ASP A 55 -7.05 -4.94 -6.10
C ASP A 55 -8.27 -5.39 -5.29
N ASP A 56 -8.77 -4.56 -4.37
CA ASP A 56 -9.88 -4.86 -3.45
C ASP A 56 -9.71 -6.10 -2.54
N ILE A 57 -8.48 -6.52 -2.22
CA ILE A 57 -8.24 -7.72 -1.38
C ILE A 57 -8.48 -7.40 0.10
N GLY A 58 -9.52 -8.01 0.69
CA GLY A 58 -9.79 -7.87 2.11
C GLY A 58 -8.74 -8.50 3.02
N TRP A 59 -8.63 -7.98 4.25
CA TRP A 59 -7.64 -8.44 5.24
C TRP A 59 -7.74 -9.94 5.56
N TRP A 60 -8.94 -10.54 5.42
CA TRP A 60 -9.15 -11.95 5.70
C TRP A 60 -8.97 -12.86 4.47
N ASN A 61 -8.61 -12.34 3.29
CA ASN A 61 -8.53 -13.12 2.06
C ASN A 61 -7.19 -13.83 1.82
N THR A 62 -6.18 -13.60 2.66
CA THR A 62 -4.89 -14.32 2.59
C THR A 62 -4.69 -15.22 3.80
N SER A 63 -4.12 -16.41 3.59
CA SER A 63 -4.01 -17.43 4.64
C SER A 63 -3.07 -17.05 5.77
N ALA A 64 -2.07 -16.21 5.52
CA ALA A 64 -1.23 -15.62 6.57
C ALA A 64 -2.07 -14.90 7.66
N TYR A 65 -3.19 -14.28 7.29
CA TYR A 65 -4.07 -13.57 8.23
C TYR A 65 -5.24 -14.42 8.72
N ASN A 66 -5.96 -15.10 7.83
CA ASN A 66 -7.14 -15.88 8.22
C ASN A 66 -6.79 -17.23 8.88
N ARG A 67 -5.53 -17.65 8.81
CA ARG A 67 -4.98 -18.87 9.44
C ARG A 67 -5.79 -20.13 9.10
N GLY A 68 -6.28 -20.22 7.86
CA GLY A 68 -7.04 -21.35 7.34
C GLY A 68 -8.56 -21.26 7.53
N GLN A 69 -9.08 -20.21 8.19
CA GLN A 69 -10.52 -20.07 8.43
C GLN A 69 -11.35 -19.99 7.14
N MET A 70 -10.76 -19.44 6.07
CA MET A 70 -11.44 -19.32 4.76
C MET A 70 -11.46 -20.62 3.95
N GLY A 71 -10.74 -21.67 4.38
CA GLY A 71 -10.72 -22.98 3.72
C GLY A 71 -9.78 -23.13 2.52
N TYR A 72 -9.11 -22.05 2.07
CA TYR A 72 -8.05 -22.09 1.05
C TYR A 72 -6.76 -21.45 1.58
N GLN A 73 -5.66 -21.63 0.83
CA GLN A 73 -4.33 -21.12 1.18
C GLN A 73 -3.75 -20.28 0.04
N THR A 74 -2.88 -19.33 0.42
CA THR A 74 -2.08 -18.45 -0.44
C THR A 74 -0.60 -18.63 -0.10
N PRO A 75 -0.02 -19.83 -0.32
CA PRO A 75 1.32 -20.17 0.17
C PRO A 75 2.44 -19.27 -0.37
N ASN A 76 2.29 -18.70 -1.57
CA ASN A 76 3.33 -17.82 -2.14
C ASN A 76 3.27 -16.41 -1.54
N ILE A 77 2.08 -15.91 -1.23
CA ILE A 77 1.93 -14.67 -0.46
C ILE A 77 2.42 -14.89 0.97
N ASP A 78 2.06 -16.01 1.60
CA ASP A 78 2.49 -16.39 2.95
C ASP A 78 4.02 -16.48 3.02
N ARG A 79 4.68 -16.98 1.97
CA ARG A 79 6.15 -17.01 1.84
C ARG A 79 6.80 -15.62 2.02
N ILE A 80 6.16 -14.54 1.56
CA ILE A 80 6.69 -13.17 1.74
C ILE A 80 6.67 -12.76 3.21
N ALA A 81 5.63 -13.16 3.96
CA ALA A 81 5.56 -12.94 5.41
C ALA A 81 6.61 -13.79 6.15
N ASP A 82 6.68 -15.08 5.83
CA ASP A 82 7.58 -16.03 6.51
C ASP A 82 9.06 -15.67 6.30
N GLU A 83 9.44 -15.26 5.09
CA GLU A 83 10.80 -14.82 4.77
C GLU A 83 11.09 -13.37 5.17
N GLY A 84 10.08 -12.63 5.65
CA GLY A 84 10.15 -11.22 5.91
C GLY A 84 9.31 -10.80 7.11
N ALA A 85 8.37 -9.90 6.87
CA ALA A 85 7.44 -9.43 7.87
C ALA A 85 6.00 -9.35 7.36
N ILE A 86 5.06 -9.51 8.29
CA ILE A 86 3.62 -9.28 8.11
C ILE A 86 3.19 -8.05 8.92
N PHE A 87 2.30 -7.24 8.36
CA PHE A 87 1.78 -6.04 9.03
C PHE A 87 0.41 -6.29 9.66
N THR A 88 0.15 -5.90 10.90
CA THR A 88 -1.22 -5.89 11.44
C THR A 88 -1.93 -4.54 11.29
N ASP A 89 -1.15 -3.48 11.06
CA ASP A 89 -1.59 -2.08 11.07
C ASP A 89 -1.08 -1.33 9.82
N LEU A 90 -1.23 -1.94 8.64
CA LEU A 90 -0.98 -1.30 7.35
C LEU A 90 -2.25 -0.61 6.82
N TYR A 91 -2.12 0.65 6.43
CA TYR A 91 -3.22 1.48 5.94
C TYR A 91 -3.01 1.94 4.50
N ALA A 92 -4.01 1.67 3.66
CA ALA A 92 -4.08 2.16 2.29
C ALA A 92 -4.94 3.43 2.24
N GLN A 93 -5.92 3.51 1.33
CA GLN A 93 -6.93 4.58 1.29
C GLN A 93 -8.31 3.96 0.99
N GLN A 94 -9.36 4.78 0.91
CA GLN A 94 -10.74 4.29 0.77
C GLN A 94 -11.09 3.67 -0.61
N SER A 95 -10.32 3.99 -1.66
CA SER A 95 -10.55 3.52 -3.03
C SER A 95 -9.27 3.31 -3.82
N CYS A 96 -9.38 2.65 -4.97
CA CYS A 96 -8.25 2.25 -5.80
C CYS A 96 -7.37 3.44 -6.20
N THR A 97 -8.00 4.51 -6.74
CA THR A 97 -7.30 5.72 -7.17
C THR A 97 -6.53 6.35 -6.02
N ALA A 98 -7.18 6.50 -4.86
CA ALA A 98 -6.57 7.09 -3.68
C ALA A 98 -5.43 6.23 -3.13
N GLY A 99 -5.61 4.91 -3.07
CA GLY A 99 -4.64 3.98 -2.51
C GLY A 99 -3.36 3.89 -3.34
N ARG A 100 -3.52 3.86 -4.67
CA ARG A 100 -2.43 3.88 -5.64
C ARG A 100 -1.71 5.23 -5.63
N ALA A 101 -2.45 6.34 -5.57
CA ALA A 101 -1.88 7.68 -5.51
C ALA A 101 -1.04 7.88 -4.23
N ALA A 102 -1.57 7.46 -3.07
CA ALA A 102 -0.85 7.54 -1.79
C ALA A 102 0.44 6.71 -1.83
N PHE A 103 0.39 5.49 -2.35
CA PHE A 103 1.56 4.63 -2.51
C PHE A 103 2.63 5.27 -3.39
N ILE A 104 2.26 5.66 -4.62
CA ILE A 104 3.24 6.03 -5.63
C ILE A 104 3.82 7.44 -5.40
N THR A 105 3.11 8.32 -4.69
CA THR A 105 3.52 9.71 -4.46
C THR A 105 3.98 10.00 -3.03
N GLY A 106 3.71 9.12 -2.07
CA GLY A 106 3.98 9.38 -0.66
C GLY A 106 3.25 10.59 -0.08
N GLN A 107 2.23 11.10 -0.78
CA GLN A 107 1.41 12.24 -0.40
C GLN A 107 0.01 11.76 -0.04
N SER A 108 -0.66 12.49 0.84
CA SER A 108 -2.08 12.33 1.10
C SER A 108 -2.85 12.48 -0.21
N CYS A 109 -3.83 11.60 -0.44
CA CYS A 109 -4.73 11.68 -1.58
C CYS A 109 -5.50 13.01 -1.65
N PHE A 110 -5.74 13.68 -0.50
CA PHE A 110 -6.30 15.04 -0.49
C PHE A 110 -5.34 16.07 -1.10
N ARG A 111 -4.02 15.87 -1.00
CA ARG A 111 -3.01 16.74 -1.60
C ARG A 111 -2.96 16.59 -3.12
N THR A 112 -3.02 15.36 -3.62
CA THR A 112 -3.02 15.09 -5.07
C THR A 112 -4.39 15.34 -5.71
N GLY A 113 -5.46 15.37 -4.91
CA GLY A 113 -6.85 15.44 -5.36
C GLY A 113 -7.36 14.14 -5.98
N LEU A 114 -6.54 13.09 -5.99
CA LEU A 114 -6.86 11.77 -6.51
C LEU A 114 -7.60 10.95 -5.44
N LEU A 115 -8.82 11.38 -5.13
CA LEU A 115 -9.66 10.77 -4.09
C LEU A 115 -10.77 9.89 -4.67
N LYS A 116 -11.35 10.30 -5.79
CA LYS A 116 -12.49 9.60 -6.40
C LYS A 116 -12.03 8.72 -7.55
N VAL A 117 -12.75 7.63 -7.79
CA VAL A 117 -12.47 6.71 -8.89
C VAL A 117 -12.53 7.43 -10.23
N GLY A 118 -11.56 7.17 -11.10
CA GLY A 118 -11.47 7.81 -12.41
C GLY A 118 -12.45 7.20 -13.41
N LEU A 119 -12.94 8.02 -14.33
CA LEU A 119 -13.80 7.59 -15.45
C LEU A 119 -13.04 7.72 -16.80
N PRO A 120 -13.46 6.98 -17.84
CA PRO A 120 -12.88 7.12 -19.18
C PRO A 120 -12.93 8.56 -19.70
N GLY A 121 -11.79 9.12 -20.05
CA GLY A 121 -11.62 10.48 -20.56
C GLY A 121 -11.66 11.58 -19.49
N ALA A 122 -11.67 11.23 -18.20
CA ALA A 122 -11.63 12.21 -17.11
C ALA A 122 -10.43 13.17 -17.24
N LYS A 123 -10.65 14.43 -16.85
CA LYS A 123 -9.60 15.46 -16.90
C LYS A 123 -8.71 15.43 -15.66
N GLU A 124 -9.21 14.81 -14.60
CA GLU A 124 -8.51 14.56 -13.35
C GLU A 124 -7.50 13.42 -13.55
N GLY A 125 -6.31 13.59 -12.98
CA GLY A 125 -5.22 12.64 -13.07
C GLY A 125 -4.01 13.08 -12.27
N LEU A 126 -2.95 12.27 -12.28
CA LEU A 126 -1.72 12.56 -11.56
C LEU A 126 -1.04 13.81 -12.14
N SER A 127 -0.79 14.80 -11.29
CA SER A 127 -0.13 16.03 -11.71
C SER A 127 1.36 15.80 -11.97
N GLU A 128 1.91 16.39 -13.04
CA GLU A 128 3.35 16.41 -13.29
C GLU A 128 4.18 17.07 -12.17
N LYS A 129 3.52 17.77 -11.24
CA LYS A 129 4.12 18.45 -10.09
C LYS A 129 4.24 17.54 -8.85
N ASP A 130 3.68 16.34 -8.90
CA ASP A 130 3.72 15.36 -7.83
C ASP A 130 4.68 14.23 -8.23
N PRO A 131 5.85 14.12 -7.58
CA PRO A 131 6.83 13.12 -7.95
C PRO A 131 6.33 11.71 -7.64
N THR A 132 6.58 10.79 -8.54
CA THR A 132 6.41 9.35 -8.28
C THR A 132 7.66 8.73 -7.67
N ILE A 133 7.52 7.56 -7.03
CA ILE A 133 8.66 6.69 -6.70
C ILE A 133 9.55 6.48 -7.93
N ALA A 134 8.96 6.23 -9.10
CA ALA A 134 9.71 5.99 -10.33
C ALA A 134 10.57 7.20 -10.73
N GLU A 135 10.03 8.42 -10.67
CA GLU A 135 10.79 9.65 -10.96
C GLU A 135 11.93 9.87 -9.98
N LEU A 136 11.71 9.60 -8.69
CA LEU A 136 12.72 9.78 -7.65
C LEU A 136 13.80 8.69 -7.65
N LEU A 137 13.50 7.50 -8.19
CA LEU A 137 14.47 6.43 -8.37
C LEU A 137 15.34 6.59 -9.63
N LYS A 138 14.90 7.36 -10.64
CA LYS A 138 15.69 7.60 -11.86
C LYS A 138 17.08 8.20 -11.58
N PRO A 139 17.24 9.28 -10.77
CA PRO A 139 18.56 9.79 -10.38
C PRO A 139 19.42 8.77 -9.63
N GLN A 140 18.78 7.74 -9.05
CA GLN A 140 19.45 6.65 -8.34
C GLN A 140 19.92 5.52 -9.26
N GLY A 141 19.68 5.62 -10.59
CA GLY A 141 20.14 4.67 -11.59
C GLY A 141 19.18 3.51 -11.86
N TYR A 142 17.94 3.60 -11.38
CA TYR A 142 16.93 2.56 -11.57
C TYR A 142 16.36 2.59 -12.98
N VAL A 143 16.07 1.40 -13.50
CA VAL A 143 15.07 1.22 -14.56
C VAL A 143 13.72 0.93 -13.92
N THR A 144 12.64 1.42 -14.53
CA THR A 144 11.31 1.44 -13.88
C THR A 144 10.24 0.85 -14.80
N GLY A 145 9.38 -0.02 -14.26
CA GLY A 145 8.31 -0.67 -15.02
C GLY A 145 7.03 -0.84 -14.21
N GLN A 146 5.89 -0.54 -14.81
CA GLN A 146 4.57 -0.77 -14.22
C GLN A 146 3.75 -1.72 -15.11
N PHE A 147 3.16 -2.75 -14.51
CA PHE A 147 2.45 -3.80 -15.24
C PHE A 147 1.10 -4.08 -14.60
N GLY A 148 0.01 -3.93 -15.36
CA GLY A 148 -1.37 -4.04 -14.91
C GLY A 148 -2.01 -2.69 -14.52
N LYS A 149 -3.01 -2.70 -13.65
CA LYS A 149 -3.91 -1.55 -13.43
C LYS A 149 -3.16 -0.30 -12.95
N ASN A 150 -3.44 0.84 -13.59
CA ASN A 150 -2.89 2.15 -13.20
C ASN A 150 -3.83 2.97 -12.30
N HIS A 151 -4.98 3.40 -12.83
CA HIS A 151 -5.99 4.19 -12.10
C HIS A 151 -5.52 5.55 -11.56
N LEU A 152 -4.57 6.21 -12.25
CA LEU A 152 -4.04 7.54 -11.90
C LEU A 152 -4.33 8.61 -12.96
N GLY A 153 -5.33 8.38 -13.81
CA GLY A 153 -5.73 9.25 -14.91
C GLY A 153 -5.70 8.54 -16.25
N ASP A 154 -6.57 8.99 -17.17
CA ASP A 154 -6.79 8.33 -18.46
C ASP A 154 -6.10 9.05 -19.64
N ARG A 155 -5.89 10.36 -19.53
CA ARG A 155 -5.29 11.19 -20.58
C ARG A 155 -3.78 10.92 -20.72
N ASN A 156 -3.25 11.24 -21.90
CA ASN A 156 -1.86 10.95 -22.28
C ASN A 156 -0.85 11.59 -21.31
N GLU A 157 -1.13 12.79 -20.81
CA GLU A 157 -0.31 13.48 -19.81
C GLU A 157 -0.29 12.81 -18.42
N PHE A 158 -1.15 11.81 -18.17
CA PHE A 158 -1.23 11.06 -16.91
C PHE A 158 -0.66 9.65 -17.00
N LEU A 159 -0.25 9.21 -18.20
CA LEU A 159 0.26 7.86 -18.39
C LEU A 159 1.57 7.64 -17.62
N PRO A 160 1.80 6.44 -17.06
CA PRO A 160 2.96 6.19 -16.20
C PRO A 160 4.31 6.57 -16.83
N THR A 161 4.42 6.45 -18.15
CA THR A 161 5.66 6.71 -18.90
C THR A 161 6.07 8.18 -18.98
N VAL A 162 5.16 9.12 -18.69
CA VAL A 162 5.49 10.56 -18.50
C VAL A 162 5.64 10.95 -17.01
N HIS A 163 5.48 9.97 -16.11
CA HIS A 163 5.63 10.07 -14.66
C HIS A 163 6.70 9.09 -14.14
N GLY A 164 7.78 8.94 -14.89
CA GLY A 164 9.00 8.27 -14.46
C GLY A 164 9.10 6.77 -14.72
N PHE A 165 8.05 6.11 -15.22
CA PHE A 165 8.18 4.71 -15.67
C PHE A 165 8.85 4.63 -17.04
N ASP A 166 9.78 3.69 -17.25
CA ASP A 166 10.37 3.45 -18.58
C ASP A 166 9.45 2.60 -19.46
N GLU A 167 8.73 1.66 -18.84
CA GLU A 167 7.76 0.77 -19.48
C GLU A 167 6.44 0.73 -18.71
N PHE A 168 5.32 0.75 -19.44
CA PHE A 168 4.00 0.48 -18.91
C PHE A 168 3.25 -0.51 -19.79
N PHE A 169 2.59 -1.49 -19.20
CA PHE A 169 1.62 -2.33 -19.91
C PHE A 169 0.44 -2.67 -19.00
N GLY A 170 -0.74 -2.10 -19.27
CA GLY A 170 -1.85 -2.16 -18.33
C GLY A 170 -3.12 -1.45 -18.79
N ASN A 171 -4.19 -1.64 -18.02
CA ASN A 171 -5.43 -0.88 -18.12
C ASN A 171 -5.41 0.35 -17.20
N LEU A 172 -6.27 1.34 -17.48
CA LEU A 172 -6.19 2.65 -16.84
C LEU A 172 -7.22 2.93 -15.76
N TYR A 173 -8.28 2.14 -15.63
CA TYR A 173 -9.33 2.32 -14.63
C TYR A 173 -9.95 0.98 -14.22
N HIS A 174 -11.00 1.04 -13.40
CA HIS A 174 -11.69 -0.13 -12.86
C HIS A 174 -12.33 -1.01 -13.97
N LEU A 175 -12.34 -2.32 -13.75
CA LEU A 175 -12.69 -3.31 -14.77
C LEU A 175 -14.14 -3.18 -15.26
N ASN A 176 -15.07 -2.77 -14.40
CA ASN A 176 -16.48 -2.64 -14.78
C ASN A 176 -16.67 -1.66 -15.94
N ALA A 177 -15.94 -0.54 -15.98
CA ALA A 177 -16.00 0.42 -17.07
C ALA A 177 -15.46 -0.15 -18.40
N GLU A 178 -14.50 -1.08 -18.33
CA GLU A 178 -13.89 -1.70 -19.51
C GLU A 178 -14.86 -2.66 -20.23
N GLU A 179 -15.74 -3.32 -19.48
CA GLU A 179 -16.73 -4.26 -20.04
C GLU A 179 -18.09 -3.62 -20.39
N GLU A 180 -18.33 -2.36 -20.02
CA GLU A 180 -19.56 -1.63 -20.37
C GLU A 180 -19.97 -1.78 -21.84
N PRO A 181 -19.04 -1.72 -22.83
CA PRO A 181 -19.42 -1.84 -24.23
C PRO A 181 -20.01 -3.21 -24.64
N GLU A 182 -19.85 -4.24 -23.82
CA GLU A 182 -20.45 -5.57 -24.01
C GLU A 182 -21.86 -5.67 -23.42
N ASN A 183 -22.34 -4.65 -22.70
CA ASN A 183 -23.69 -4.61 -22.17
C ASN A 183 -24.74 -4.53 -23.33
N PRO A 184 -25.80 -5.35 -23.32
CA PRO A 184 -26.88 -5.28 -24.31
C PRO A 184 -27.46 -3.87 -24.47
N ASP A 185 -27.60 -3.14 -23.37
CA ASP A 185 -28.18 -1.79 -23.31
C ASP A 185 -27.17 -0.68 -23.64
N TYR A 186 -25.88 -1.01 -23.83
CA TYR A 186 -24.88 -0.02 -24.23
C TYR A 186 -25.24 0.62 -25.57
N PRO A 187 -25.24 1.96 -25.70
CA PRO A 187 -25.60 2.64 -26.94
C PRO A 187 -24.79 2.15 -28.14
N LYS A 188 -25.48 1.79 -29.23
CA LYS A 188 -24.85 1.22 -30.43
C LYS A 188 -24.30 2.27 -31.40
N ASP A 189 -24.52 3.56 -31.11
CA ASP A 189 -23.95 4.65 -31.88
C ASP A 189 -22.41 4.68 -31.70
N PRO A 190 -21.62 4.53 -32.77
CA PRO A 190 -20.16 4.62 -32.69
C PRO A 190 -19.66 5.92 -32.07
N GLN A 191 -20.39 7.03 -32.23
CA GLN A 191 -20.02 8.32 -31.65
C GLN A 191 -20.12 8.30 -30.12
N PHE A 192 -21.05 7.53 -29.54
CA PHE A 192 -21.15 7.35 -28.10
C PHE A 192 -19.88 6.68 -27.57
N ARG A 193 -19.46 5.57 -28.18
CA ARG A 193 -18.21 4.88 -27.79
C ARG A 193 -16.99 5.78 -27.98
N ALA A 194 -16.90 6.54 -29.07
CA ALA A 194 -15.78 7.44 -29.29
C ALA A 194 -15.67 8.52 -28.20
N THR A 195 -16.82 8.99 -27.70
CA THR A 195 -16.90 10.09 -26.73
C THR A 195 -16.78 9.62 -25.27
N PHE A 196 -17.40 8.49 -24.93
CA PHE A 196 -17.57 8.04 -23.54
C PHE A 196 -16.97 6.65 -23.27
N GLY A 197 -16.68 5.87 -24.31
CA GLY A 197 -16.20 4.51 -24.15
C GLY A 197 -14.79 4.44 -23.56
N PRO A 198 -14.43 3.28 -22.99
CA PRO A 198 -13.10 3.00 -22.47
C PRO A 198 -12.02 2.95 -23.58
N ARG A 199 -10.77 3.31 -23.22
CA ARG A 199 -9.54 2.94 -23.94
C ARG A 199 -9.29 1.42 -23.82
N GLY A 200 -8.43 0.88 -24.68
CA GLY A 200 -7.98 -0.49 -24.51
C GLY A 200 -6.86 -0.64 -23.47
N VAL A 201 -6.28 -1.84 -23.42
CA VAL A 201 -5.06 -2.11 -22.65
C VAL A 201 -3.89 -1.46 -23.36
N LEU A 202 -3.18 -0.56 -22.69
CA LEU A 202 -2.13 0.23 -23.31
C LEU A 202 -0.75 -0.34 -23.01
N LYS A 203 0.09 -0.37 -24.04
CA LYS A 203 1.52 -0.63 -23.94
C LYS A 203 2.27 0.65 -24.28
N CYS A 204 2.94 1.21 -23.28
CA CYS A 204 3.64 2.48 -23.40
C CYS A 204 5.13 2.33 -23.09
N LYS A 205 5.93 3.20 -23.70
CA LYS A 205 7.36 3.34 -23.39
C LYS A 205 7.72 4.80 -23.29
N ALA A 206 8.57 5.14 -22.33
CA ALA A 206 9.15 6.47 -22.26
C ALA A 206 10.01 6.75 -23.50
N SER A 207 10.05 8.01 -23.91
CA SER A 207 10.83 8.48 -25.07
C SER A 207 11.56 9.76 -24.70
N GLU A 208 12.79 9.92 -25.18
CA GLU A 208 13.51 11.19 -25.10
C GLU A 208 12.99 12.22 -26.12
N THR A 209 12.36 11.73 -27.19
CA THR A 209 11.74 12.56 -28.22
C THR A 209 10.32 12.89 -27.82
N ASP A 210 10.02 14.17 -27.83
CA ASP A 210 8.68 14.71 -27.62
C ASP A 210 7.83 14.54 -28.88
N ASP A 211 6.69 13.86 -28.75
CA ASP A 211 5.67 13.77 -29.79
C ASP A 211 4.62 14.88 -29.58
N PRO A 212 4.53 15.87 -30.48
CA PRO A 212 3.58 16.97 -30.35
C PRO A 212 2.16 16.61 -30.78
N THR A 213 1.91 15.39 -31.26
CA THR A 213 0.58 14.94 -31.68
C THR A 213 -0.42 15.08 -30.54
N GLU A 214 -1.59 15.65 -30.84
CA GLU A 214 -2.67 15.88 -29.89
C GLU A 214 -3.88 15.03 -30.27
N ASP A 215 -4.26 14.12 -29.37
CA ASP A 215 -5.53 13.40 -29.45
C ASP A 215 -6.65 14.32 -28.95
N PRO A 216 -7.77 14.47 -29.68
CA PRO A 216 -8.84 15.39 -29.30
C PRO A 216 -9.50 15.05 -27.96
N ARG A 217 -9.41 13.79 -27.50
CA ARG A 217 -9.97 13.33 -26.22
C ARG A 217 -8.88 13.15 -25.17
N PHE A 218 -7.78 12.49 -25.55
CA PHE A 218 -6.73 12.08 -24.61
C PHE A 218 -5.56 13.05 -24.52
N GLY A 219 -5.58 14.16 -25.27
CA GLY A 219 -4.56 15.18 -25.20
C GLY A 219 -3.24 14.80 -25.88
N ARG A 220 -2.21 15.58 -25.59
CA ARG A 220 -0.90 15.47 -26.24
C ARG A 220 -0.16 14.20 -25.84
N VAL A 221 0.43 13.52 -26.81
CA VAL A 221 1.22 12.28 -26.59
C VAL A 221 2.43 12.56 -25.70
N GLY A 222 3.27 13.54 -26.05
CA GLY A 222 4.43 13.93 -25.26
C GLY A 222 5.60 12.94 -25.36
N LYS A 223 6.38 12.81 -24.29
CA LYS A 223 7.64 12.03 -24.25
C LYS A 223 7.43 10.53 -24.05
N GLN A 224 6.61 9.92 -24.90
CA GLN A 224 6.28 8.50 -24.83
C GLN A 224 5.76 7.97 -26.17
N THR A 225 5.84 6.66 -26.35
CA THR A 225 5.08 5.95 -27.40
C THR A 225 3.89 5.24 -26.76
N ILE A 226 2.72 5.27 -27.40
CA ILE A 226 1.48 4.67 -26.90
C ILE A 226 0.95 3.69 -27.94
N GLU A 227 0.83 2.42 -27.57
CA GLU A 227 0.19 1.37 -28.36
C GLU A 227 -1.09 0.93 -27.62
N ASP A 228 -2.25 1.10 -28.25
CA ASP A 228 -3.50 0.49 -27.77
C ASP A 228 -3.57 -0.95 -28.31
N THR A 229 -3.45 -1.93 -27.41
CA THR A 229 -3.44 -3.36 -27.76
C THR A 229 -4.86 -3.94 -27.94
N GLY A 230 -5.87 -3.09 -27.89
CA GLY A 230 -7.28 -3.45 -28.01
C GLY A 230 -8.00 -3.49 -26.66
N PRO A 231 -9.34 -3.63 -26.70
CA PRO A 231 -10.20 -3.54 -25.53
C PRO A 231 -9.89 -4.63 -24.49
N LEU A 232 -10.10 -4.29 -23.22
CA LEU A 232 -10.15 -5.27 -22.14
C LEU A 232 -11.57 -5.86 -22.06
N THR A 233 -11.87 -6.83 -22.91
CA THR A 233 -13.17 -7.50 -22.92
C THR A 233 -13.32 -8.47 -21.74
N ARG A 234 -14.55 -8.87 -21.39
CA ARG A 234 -14.83 -9.96 -20.43
C ARG A 234 -14.01 -11.20 -20.74
N LYS A 235 -13.90 -11.54 -22.03
CA LYS A 235 -13.10 -12.69 -22.47
C LYS A 235 -11.61 -12.49 -22.22
N ARG A 236 -11.06 -11.30 -22.44
CA ARG A 236 -9.65 -11.00 -22.18
C ARG A 236 -9.35 -10.93 -20.67
N MET A 237 -10.30 -10.45 -19.85
CA MET A 237 -10.20 -10.42 -18.38
C MET A 237 -10.02 -11.81 -17.74
N GLU A 238 -10.38 -12.90 -18.44
CA GLU A 238 -10.08 -14.27 -17.98
C GLU A 238 -8.57 -14.52 -17.81
N THR A 239 -7.73 -13.84 -18.59
CA THR A 239 -6.28 -14.13 -18.70
C THR A 239 -5.39 -12.89 -18.77
N VAL A 240 -5.94 -11.67 -18.68
CA VAL A 240 -5.17 -10.43 -18.91
C VAL A 240 -3.97 -10.29 -17.97
N ASP A 241 -4.11 -10.75 -16.72
CA ASP A 241 -3.02 -10.71 -15.74
C ASP A 241 -1.83 -11.60 -16.12
N GLU A 242 -2.03 -12.62 -16.98
CA GLU A 242 -0.92 -13.40 -17.56
C GLU A 242 -0.12 -12.58 -18.58
N GLU A 243 -0.77 -11.69 -19.33
CA GLU A 243 -0.09 -10.76 -20.23
C GLU A 243 0.78 -9.77 -19.44
N PHE A 244 0.22 -9.22 -18.35
CA PHE A 244 0.92 -8.31 -17.46
C PHE A 244 2.07 -8.99 -16.72
N LEU A 245 1.84 -10.20 -16.21
CA LEU A 245 2.87 -11.02 -15.57
C LEU A 245 4.01 -11.33 -16.54
N GLY A 246 3.71 -11.74 -17.77
CA GLY A 246 4.72 -12.00 -18.79
C GLY A 246 5.58 -10.77 -19.09
N ALA A 247 4.97 -9.59 -19.17
CA ALA A 247 5.69 -8.33 -19.37
C ALA A 247 6.57 -7.96 -18.16
N ALA A 248 6.05 -8.11 -16.94
CA ALA A 248 6.80 -7.88 -15.70
C ALA A 248 8.02 -8.81 -15.60
N LYS A 249 7.83 -10.12 -15.82
CA LYS A 249 8.91 -11.12 -15.82
C LYS A 249 9.96 -10.78 -16.88
N GLY A 250 9.54 -10.44 -18.10
CA GLY A 250 10.46 -10.05 -19.17
C GLY A 250 11.24 -8.76 -18.85
N PHE A 251 10.63 -7.80 -18.14
CA PHE A 251 11.32 -6.60 -17.67
C PHE A 251 12.37 -6.92 -16.58
N ILE A 252 12.03 -7.79 -15.62
CA ILE A 252 12.95 -8.25 -14.57
C ILE A 252 14.15 -8.98 -15.20
N ASP A 253 13.92 -9.90 -16.15
CA ASP A 253 14.98 -10.63 -16.84
C ASP A 253 15.96 -9.68 -17.55
N ARG A 254 15.43 -8.70 -18.29
CA ARG A 254 16.26 -7.71 -19.00
C ARG A 254 17.05 -6.84 -18.03
N SER A 255 16.44 -6.44 -16.92
CA SER A 255 17.07 -5.60 -15.90
C SER A 255 18.19 -6.35 -15.17
N ALA A 256 17.92 -7.59 -14.75
CA ALA A 256 18.90 -8.47 -14.12
C ALA A 256 20.09 -8.76 -15.04
N LYS A 257 19.83 -9.10 -16.31
CA LYS A 257 20.87 -9.33 -17.31
C LYS A 257 21.72 -8.08 -17.59
N ALA A 258 21.10 -6.90 -17.52
CA ALA A 258 21.80 -5.62 -17.66
C ALA A 258 22.51 -5.16 -16.37
N GLU A 259 22.39 -5.93 -15.28
CA GLU A 259 22.90 -5.61 -13.95
C GLU A 259 22.44 -4.24 -13.41
N LYS A 260 21.27 -3.77 -13.85
CA LYS A 260 20.69 -2.51 -13.40
C LYS A 260 19.71 -2.74 -12.25
N PRO A 261 19.73 -1.92 -11.19
CA PRO A 261 18.68 -1.96 -10.19
C PRO A 261 17.34 -1.61 -10.87
N PHE A 262 16.28 -2.31 -10.51
CA PHE A 262 14.96 -2.08 -11.08
C PHE A 262 13.91 -1.75 -10.02
N PHE A 263 12.88 -1.02 -10.43
CA PHE A 263 11.61 -0.88 -9.73
C PHE A 263 10.51 -1.44 -10.62
N CYS A 264 9.98 -2.60 -10.23
CA CYS A 264 8.85 -3.26 -10.88
C CYS A 264 7.63 -3.11 -9.99
N TRP A 265 6.58 -2.46 -10.51
CA TRP A 265 5.28 -2.38 -9.84
C TRP A 265 4.26 -3.22 -10.61
N PHE A 266 4.03 -4.44 -10.13
CA PHE A 266 3.07 -5.38 -10.70
C PHE A 266 1.72 -5.24 -9.99
N ASN A 267 0.75 -4.70 -10.71
CA ASN A 267 -0.59 -4.36 -10.25
C ASN A 267 -1.61 -5.27 -10.92
N ALA A 268 -1.78 -6.48 -10.40
CA ALA A 268 -2.77 -7.39 -10.97
C ALA A 268 -4.18 -6.78 -10.91
N THR A 269 -5.04 -7.17 -11.86
CA THR A 269 -6.46 -6.82 -11.86
C THR A 269 -7.25 -7.66 -10.86
N ARG A 270 -6.75 -8.85 -10.50
CA ARG A 270 -7.26 -9.62 -9.36
C ARG A 270 -7.09 -8.82 -8.05
N MET A 271 -8.11 -8.70 -7.22
CA MET A 271 -9.42 -9.36 -7.19
C MET A 271 -10.59 -8.39 -7.43
N HIS A 272 -10.37 -7.30 -8.17
CA HIS A 272 -11.41 -6.33 -8.43
C HIS A 272 -12.57 -6.96 -9.18
N ILE A 273 -13.79 -6.57 -8.79
CA ILE A 273 -15.01 -7.01 -9.46
C ILE A 273 -15.11 -6.44 -10.88
N TYR A 274 -15.95 -6.99 -11.77
CA TYR A 274 -16.49 -8.34 -11.73
C TYR A 274 -15.38 -9.32 -12.11
N THR A 275 -15.16 -10.33 -11.26
CA THR A 275 -14.10 -11.29 -11.51
C THR A 275 -14.47 -12.22 -12.67
N HIS A 276 -13.66 -12.24 -13.71
CA HIS A 276 -13.75 -13.22 -14.80
C HIS A 276 -12.60 -14.19 -14.71
N LEU A 277 -12.85 -15.40 -14.21
CA LEU A 277 -11.82 -16.45 -14.09
C LEU A 277 -11.63 -17.21 -15.41
N LYS A 278 -10.41 -17.65 -15.71
CA LYS A 278 -10.18 -18.68 -16.73
C LYS A 278 -10.79 -20.03 -16.33
N ALA A 279 -11.08 -20.85 -17.32
CA ALA A 279 -11.82 -22.10 -17.14
C ALA A 279 -11.17 -23.06 -16.11
N GLU A 280 -9.84 -23.13 -16.06
CA GLU A 280 -9.09 -23.98 -15.12
C GLU A 280 -9.08 -23.49 -13.67
N SER A 281 -9.39 -22.21 -13.43
CA SER A 281 -9.47 -21.63 -12.10
C SER A 281 -10.88 -21.81 -11.50
N LYS A 282 -11.92 -21.87 -12.34
CA LYS A 282 -13.31 -22.01 -11.88
C LYS A 282 -13.55 -23.31 -11.12
N GLY A 283 -13.95 -23.19 -9.86
CA GLY A 283 -14.22 -24.31 -8.96
C GLY A 283 -12.97 -25.01 -8.43
N LYS A 284 -11.76 -24.48 -8.66
CA LYS A 284 -10.49 -25.12 -8.28
C LYS A 284 -10.37 -25.36 -6.78
N THR A 285 -10.87 -24.44 -5.98
CA THR A 285 -10.90 -24.54 -4.51
C THR A 285 -12.20 -25.17 -4.00
N GLY A 286 -13.27 -25.14 -4.80
CA GLY A 286 -14.62 -25.51 -4.37
C GLY A 286 -15.30 -24.51 -3.44
N LEU A 287 -14.68 -23.33 -3.20
CA LEU A 287 -15.11 -22.35 -2.20
C LEU A 287 -15.63 -21.03 -2.80
N GLY A 288 -15.77 -20.96 -4.13
CA GLY A 288 -16.34 -19.83 -4.83
C GLY A 288 -15.30 -18.90 -5.45
N ILE A 289 -15.81 -17.83 -6.07
CA ILE A 289 -15.06 -17.00 -7.02
C ILE A 289 -13.84 -16.30 -6.40
N VAL A 290 -13.96 -15.80 -5.17
CA VAL A 290 -12.85 -15.12 -4.49
C VAL A 290 -11.74 -16.10 -4.14
N ALA A 291 -12.06 -17.29 -3.64
CA ALA A 291 -11.07 -18.30 -3.29
C ALA A 291 -10.30 -18.80 -4.53
N ASP A 292 -11.02 -19.04 -5.62
CA ASP A 292 -10.43 -19.45 -6.89
C ASP A 292 -9.54 -18.36 -7.49
N GLY A 293 -9.98 -17.10 -7.48
CA GLY A 293 -9.18 -15.98 -7.97
C GLY A 293 -7.98 -15.65 -7.09
N MET A 294 -8.10 -15.77 -5.76
CA MET A 294 -6.96 -15.64 -4.85
C MET A 294 -5.92 -16.73 -5.10
N ALA A 295 -6.34 -17.97 -5.38
CA ALA A 295 -5.42 -19.05 -5.74
C ALA A 295 -4.73 -18.83 -7.10
N GLU A 296 -5.41 -18.18 -8.05
CA GLU A 296 -4.82 -17.75 -9.33
C GLU A 296 -3.77 -16.65 -9.10
N PHE A 297 -4.12 -15.61 -8.35
CA PHE A 297 -3.22 -14.50 -8.04
C PHE A 297 -2.00 -14.94 -7.21
N ASP A 298 -2.20 -15.79 -6.21
CA ASP A 298 -1.10 -16.37 -5.43
C ASP A 298 -0.12 -17.15 -6.32
N GLY A 299 -0.62 -17.89 -7.31
CA GLY A 299 0.23 -18.55 -8.30
C GLY A 299 1.08 -17.58 -9.15
N MET A 300 0.56 -16.38 -9.43
CA MET A 300 1.33 -15.33 -10.11
C MET A 300 2.41 -14.73 -9.20
N VAL A 301 2.10 -14.55 -7.91
CA VAL A 301 3.08 -14.15 -6.90
C VAL A 301 4.23 -15.17 -6.84
N GLY A 302 3.90 -16.47 -6.76
CA GLY A 302 4.89 -17.55 -6.78
C GLY A 302 5.82 -17.48 -7.98
N GLN A 303 5.27 -17.28 -9.18
CA GLN A 303 6.06 -17.15 -10.41
C GLN A 303 7.02 -15.96 -10.45
N LEU A 304 6.73 -14.88 -9.72
CA LEU A 304 7.63 -13.74 -9.56
C LEU A 304 8.71 -14.02 -8.52
N LEU A 305 8.34 -14.62 -7.38
CA LEU A 305 9.30 -15.00 -6.33
C LEU A 305 10.31 -16.04 -6.82
N ASP A 306 9.83 -17.08 -7.50
CA ASP A 306 10.67 -18.13 -8.09
C ASP A 306 11.63 -17.54 -9.14
N GLN A 307 11.16 -16.57 -9.94
CA GLN A 307 12.04 -15.90 -10.90
C GLN A 307 13.20 -15.15 -10.21
N LEU A 308 12.95 -14.50 -9.07
CA LEU A 308 14.02 -13.83 -8.30
C LEU A 308 15.06 -14.85 -7.79
N ASP A 309 14.61 -16.03 -7.39
CA ASP A 309 15.48 -17.13 -6.94
C ASP A 309 16.29 -17.72 -8.10
N GLU A 310 15.63 -18.01 -9.23
CA GLU A 310 16.24 -18.55 -10.45
C GLU A 310 17.31 -17.61 -11.04
N LEU A 311 17.07 -16.30 -10.98
CA LEU A 311 18.02 -15.27 -11.41
C LEU A 311 19.14 -15.03 -10.38
N GLY A 312 19.06 -15.61 -9.18
CA GLY A 312 20.05 -15.42 -8.11
C GLY A 312 20.08 -13.99 -7.54
N ILE A 313 18.96 -13.27 -7.60
CA ILE A 313 18.85 -11.87 -7.17
C ILE A 313 17.92 -11.67 -5.97
N ALA A 314 17.33 -12.73 -5.43
CA ALA A 314 16.42 -12.67 -4.28
C ALA A 314 17.01 -11.93 -3.07
N GLU A 315 18.25 -12.24 -2.69
CA GLU A 315 18.95 -11.60 -1.55
C GLU A 315 19.22 -10.10 -1.73
N ASN A 316 19.14 -9.58 -2.95
CA ASN A 316 19.28 -8.15 -3.26
C ASN A 316 17.95 -7.53 -3.73
N THR A 317 16.80 -8.15 -3.45
CA THR A 317 15.50 -7.66 -3.90
C THR A 317 14.55 -7.44 -2.74
N ILE A 318 14.08 -6.20 -2.58
CA ILE A 318 12.96 -5.87 -1.69
C ILE A 318 11.68 -6.32 -2.39
N VAL A 319 10.86 -7.11 -1.71
CA VAL A 319 9.52 -7.49 -2.17
C VAL A 319 8.49 -6.91 -1.23
N VAL A 320 7.52 -6.15 -1.76
CA VAL A 320 6.35 -5.67 -1.02
C VAL A 320 5.11 -6.28 -1.64
N TRP A 321 4.21 -6.83 -0.84
CA TRP A 321 2.89 -7.28 -1.28
C TRP A 321 1.80 -6.58 -0.45
N THR A 322 0.75 -6.07 -1.11
CA THR A 322 -0.40 -5.42 -0.47
C THR A 322 -1.57 -5.26 -1.48
N THR A 323 -2.59 -4.48 -1.14
CA THR A 323 -3.69 -4.04 -2.00
C THR A 323 -3.97 -2.54 -1.78
N ASP A 324 -4.71 -1.90 -2.68
CA ASP A 324 -4.96 -0.45 -2.70
C ASP A 324 -6.04 0.07 -1.74
N ASN A 325 -7.00 -0.76 -1.34
CA ASN A 325 -8.03 -0.45 -0.35
C ASN A 325 -8.56 -1.73 0.30
N GLY A 326 -9.46 -1.56 1.27
CA GLY A 326 -10.20 -2.68 1.88
C GLY A 326 -11.14 -3.41 0.91
N ALA A 327 -11.71 -4.53 1.36
CA ALA A 327 -12.63 -5.34 0.55
C ALA A 327 -13.91 -4.59 0.19
N GLU A 328 -14.45 -4.88 -1.00
CA GLU A 328 -15.76 -4.46 -1.45
C GLU A 328 -16.80 -5.53 -1.08
N VAL A 329 -17.13 -5.59 0.21
CA VAL A 329 -17.90 -6.67 0.82
C VAL A 329 -19.31 -6.81 0.25
N PHE A 330 -19.95 -5.70 -0.16
CA PHE A 330 -21.32 -5.74 -0.68
C PHE A 330 -21.47 -6.56 -1.97
N SER A 331 -20.37 -6.80 -2.67
CA SER A 331 -20.34 -7.53 -3.95
C SER A 331 -20.34 -9.06 -3.78
N TRP A 332 -20.52 -9.57 -2.56
CA TRP A 332 -20.60 -11.02 -2.29
C TRP A 332 -21.57 -11.73 -3.25
N PRO A 333 -21.18 -12.87 -3.87
CA PRO A 333 -20.03 -13.72 -3.54
C PRO A 333 -18.66 -13.27 -4.09
N ASP A 334 -18.55 -12.14 -4.79
CA ASP A 334 -17.28 -11.51 -5.20
C ASP A 334 -16.80 -10.47 -4.14
N GLY A 335 -15.76 -9.68 -4.43
CA GLY A 335 -15.43 -8.45 -3.67
C GLY A 335 -14.70 -8.64 -2.33
N GLY A 336 -14.31 -9.86 -1.97
CA GLY A 336 -13.48 -10.13 -0.80
C GLY A 336 -14.21 -10.05 0.55
N THR A 337 -13.47 -10.13 1.65
CA THR A 337 -14.02 -10.08 3.00
C THR A 337 -13.02 -9.56 4.04
N THR A 338 -13.54 -8.94 5.10
CA THR A 338 -12.75 -8.35 6.18
C THR A 338 -13.46 -8.58 7.53
N PRO A 339 -12.73 -8.85 8.63
CA PRO A 339 -13.33 -8.92 9.96
C PRO A 339 -13.58 -7.52 10.56
N PHE A 340 -12.96 -6.49 9.97
CA PHE A 340 -13.08 -5.12 10.41
C PHE A 340 -14.42 -4.54 10.01
N HIS A 341 -14.94 -3.61 10.80
CA HIS A 341 -16.20 -2.94 10.48
C HIS A 341 -16.10 -2.18 9.15
N GLY A 342 -17.22 -2.16 8.42
CA GLY A 342 -17.35 -1.50 7.12
C GLY A 342 -16.62 -2.19 5.98
N GLU A 343 -16.45 -1.45 4.89
CA GLU A 343 -15.90 -1.93 3.63
C GLU A 343 -15.23 -0.79 2.86
N LYS A 344 -14.75 -1.06 1.64
CA LYS A 344 -14.30 -0.07 0.65
C LYS A 344 -15.23 1.16 0.62
N ASN A 345 -14.66 2.36 0.46
CA ASN A 345 -15.35 3.65 0.49
C ASN A 345 -15.97 4.10 1.85
N THR A 346 -16.01 3.25 2.88
CA THR A 346 -16.47 3.66 4.23
C THR A 346 -15.38 4.31 5.07
N ASN A 347 -15.72 5.03 6.16
CA ASN A 347 -14.76 5.59 7.12
C ASN A 347 -14.17 4.57 8.14
N TRP A 348 -14.56 3.30 8.03
CA TRP A 348 -14.28 2.25 9.01
C TRP A 348 -12.96 1.53 8.70
N GLU A 349 -12.44 0.75 9.65
CA GLU A 349 -11.18 0.02 9.49
C GLU A 349 -11.21 -0.92 8.28
N GLY A 350 -12.37 -1.52 7.98
CA GLY A 350 -12.56 -2.42 6.84
C GLY A 350 -12.38 -1.76 5.47
N GLY A 351 -12.42 -0.43 5.38
CA GLY A 351 -12.18 0.32 4.13
C GLY A 351 -10.73 0.76 3.92
N TYR A 352 -9.94 0.91 4.99
CA TYR A 352 -8.61 1.50 4.94
C TYR A 352 -7.48 0.58 5.41
N ARG A 353 -7.75 -0.35 6.33
CA ARG A 353 -6.74 -1.29 6.83
C ARG A 353 -6.65 -2.47 5.86
N VAL A 354 -5.45 -2.69 5.32
CA VAL A 354 -5.20 -3.68 4.26
C VAL A 354 -4.22 -4.75 4.72
N PRO A 355 -4.30 -5.97 4.17
CA PRO A 355 -3.27 -6.98 4.37
C PRO A 355 -1.99 -6.55 3.65
N GLY A 356 -0.82 -6.88 4.22
CA GLY A 356 0.44 -6.61 3.56
C GLY A 356 1.64 -7.34 4.17
N MET A 357 2.65 -7.53 3.34
CA MET A 357 3.90 -8.20 3.70
C MET A 357 5.10 -7.49 3.06
N VAL A 358 6.27 -7.62 3.69
CA VAL A 358 7.53 -7.14 3.14
C VAL A 358 8.65 -8.15 3.37
N ARG A 359 9.35 -8.54 2.29
CA ARG A 359 10.60 -9.29 2.35
C ARG A 359 11.75 -8.36 1.98
N TRP A 360 12.66 -8.12 2.92
CA TRP A 360 13.84 -7.31 2.71
C TRP A 360 15.07 -7.99 3.33
N PRO A 361 15.74 -8.88 2.58
CA PRO A 361 16.85 -9.67 3.11
C PRO A 361 17.97 -8.81 3.69
N GLY A 362 18.54 -9.26 4.81
CA GLY A 362 19.57 -8.54 5.56
C GLY A 362 19.08 -7.34 6.36
N ILE A 363 17.85 -6.88 6.16
CA ILE A 363 17.24 -5.75 6.87
C ILE A 363 16.11 -6.21 7.78
N VAL A 364 15.06 -6.81 7.19
CA VAL A 364 13.93 -7.34 7.94
C VAL A 364 14.24 -8.76 8.36
N LYS A 365 14.14 -9.05 9.66
CA LYS A 365 14.29 -10.41 10.18
C LYS A 365 13.11 -11.28 9.71
N PRO A 366 13.34 -12.48 9.14
CA PRO A 366 12.25 -13.38 8.76
C PRO A 366 11.29 -13.72 9.90
N GLY A 367 10.00 -13.84 9.58
CA GLY A 367 8.93 -14.12 10.54
C GLY A 367 8.61 -12.96 11.50
N THR A 368 8.91 -11.72 11.12
CA THR A 368 8.62 -10.55 11.96
C THR A 368 7.15 -10.14 11.86
N GLU A 369 6.53 -9.86 13.00
CA GLU A 369 5.20 -9.22 13.04
C GLU A 369 5.37 -7.73 13.33
N ILE A 370 4.88 -6.88 12.42
CA ILE A 370 4.94 -5.42 12.55
C ILE A 370 3.56 -4.90 12.96
N ASN A 371 3.47 -4.48 14.23
CA ASN A 371 2.26 -3.92 14.82
C ASN A 371 2.25 -2.39 14.88
N GLU A 372 3.31 -1.73 14.41
CA GLU A 372 3.37 -0.26 14.28
C GLU A 372 2.49 0.22 13.12
N ILE A 373 2.03 1.47 13.17
CA ILE A 373 1.21 2.06 12.11
C ILE A 373 2.11 2.32 10.90
N VAL A 374 1.75 1.72 9.76
CA VAL A 374 2.39 1.99 8.47
C VAL A 374 1.31 2.40 7.48
N SER A 375 1.60 3.37 6.62
CA SER A 375 0.71 3.79 5.55
C SER A 375 1.33 3.54 4.18
N HIS A 376 0.49 3.40 3.15
CA HIS A 376 0.92 3.47 1.76
C HIS A 376 1.79 4.70 1.47
N GLU A 377 1.50 5.84 2.13
CA GLU A 377 2.29 7.05 2.00
C GLU A 377 3.78 6.85 2.39
N ASP A 378 4.07 5.92 3.31
CA ASP A 378 5.41 5.68 3.85
C ASP A 378 6.34 4.96 2.87
N TRP A 379 5.79 4.30 1.85
CA TRP A 379 6.60 3.51 0.92
C TRP A 379 7.51 4.37 0.05
N LEU A 380 7.07 5.55 -0.41
CA LEU A 380 7.93 6.43 -1.21
C LEU A 380 9.19 6.85 -0.45
N PRO A 381 9.11 7.52 0.72
CA PRO A 381 10.32 7.94 1.43
C PRO A 381 11.16 6.73 1.86
N THR A 382 10.55 5.58 2.16
CA THR A 382 11.29 4.38 2.58
C THR A 382 12.05 3.71 1.43
N LEU A 383 11.42 3.54 0.27
CA LEU A 383 12.05 2.89 -0.90
C LEU A 383 13.10 3.80 -1.54
N VAL A 384 12.87 5.12 -1.57
CA VAL A 384 13.88 6.09 -2.04
C VAL A 384 15.06 6.16 -1.07
N ALA A 385 14.83 6.02 0.25
CA ALA A 385 15.91 5.86 1.22
C ALA A 385 16.71 4.57 0.98
N ALA A 386 16.04 3.46 0.68
CA ALA A 386 16.70 2.19 0.33
C ALA A 386 17.59 2.30 -0.92
N ALA A 387 17.22 3.17 -1.86
CA ALA A 387 17.98 3.49 -3.07
C ALA A 387 19.16 4.46 -2.83
N GLY A 388 19.33 4.95 -1.60
CA GLY A 388 20.45 5.80 -1.18
C GLY A 388 20.10 7.28 -0.97
N GLU A 389 18.81 7.64 -0.89
CA GLU A 389 18.36 9.03 -0.72
C GLU A 389 17.44 9.18 0.51
N PRO A 390 17.98 9.07 1.75
CA PRO A 390 17.19 9.00 2.98
C PRO A 390 16.49 10.30 3.39
N ASP A 391 16.97 11.45 2.89
CA ASP A 391 16.47 12.78 3.25
C ASP A 391 15.49 13.35 2.22
N ILE A 392 14.91 12.51 1.37
CA ILE A 392 14.10 12.94 0.23
C ILE A 392 12.94 13.85 0.62
N ALA A 393 12.29 13.60 1.77
CA ALA A 393 11.19 14.44 2.26
C ALA A 393 11.65 15.88 2.51
N ALA A 394 12.79 16.08 3.17
CA ALA A 394 13.34 17.40 3.44
C ALA A 394 13.79 18.10 2.13
N LYS A 395 14.37 17.34 1.21
CA LYS A 395 14.80 17.84 -0.11
C LYS A 395 13.62 18.31 -0.96
N LEU A 396 12.52 17.56 -0.99
CA LEU A 396 11.30 17.94 -1.72
C LEU A 396 10.65 19.22 -1.17
N LEU A 397 10.73 19.47 0.14
CA LEU A 397 10.25 20.72 0.73
C LEU A 397 11.07 21.95 0.26
N ALA A 398 12.38 21.75 0.00
CA ALA A 398 13.30 22.78 -0.46
C ALA A 398 13.30 22.95 -2.00
N GLY A 399 12.85 21.94 -2.73
CA GLY A 399 13.01 21.84 -4.18
C GLY A 399 14.04 20.76 -4.52
N TYR A 400 13.63 19.73 -5.26
CA TYR A 400 14.48 18.62 -5.67
C TYR A 400 14.34 18.35 -7.16
N GLU A 401 15.46 18.21 -7.87
CA GLU A 401 15.47 17.86 -9.27
C GLU A 401 15.50 16.34 -9.46
N ALA A 402 14.53 15.80 -10.19
CA ALA A 402 14.47 14.40 -10.54
C ALA A 402 13.74 14.22 -11.89
N ALA A 403 14.17 13.24 -12.68
CA ALA A 403 13.58 12.95 -13.99
C ALA A 403 13.40 14.18 -14.92
N GLY A 404 14.31 15.16 -14.85
CA GLY A 404 14.25 16.39 -15.65
C GLY A 404 13.20 17.41 -15.20
N LYS A 405 12.62 17.24 -14.01
CA LYS A 405 11.64 18.14 -13.38
C LYS A 405 12.16 18.62 -12.04
N THR A 406 11.68 19.78 -11.58
CA THR A 406 11.91 20.25 -10.20
C THR A 406 10.64 20.11 -9.40
N PHE A 407 10.70 19.32 -8.34
CA PHE A 407 9.58 19.04 -7.44
C PHE A 407 9.67 19.87 -6.17
N ASN A 408 8.57 20.52 -5.82
CA ASN A 408 8.39 21.18 -4.53
C ASN A 408 7.06 20.73 -3.91
N VAL A 409 7.13 19.73 -3.05
CA VAL A 409 5.97 19.05 -2.47
C VAL A 409 6.21 18.72 -1.00
N HIS A 410 5.12 18.41 -0.30
CA HIS A 410 5.14 17.91 1.06
C HIS A 410 4.75 16.43 1.05
N LEU A 411 5.70 15.54 1.33
CA LEU A 411 5.37 14.14 1.59
C LEU A 411 4.64 14.01 2.92
N ASP A 412 3.58 13.20 2.94
CA ASP A 412 2.84 12.86 4.16
C ASP A 412 3.31 11.51 4.74
N GLY A 413 4.12 10.76 3.97
CA GLY A 413 4.81 9.56 4.38
C GLY A 413 6.07 9.79 5.21
N TYR A 414 6.42 8.76 5.98
CA TYR A 414 7.64 8.71 6.79
C TYR A 414 8.58 7.61 6.29
N ASN A 415 9.88 7.84 6.38
CA ASN A 415 10.88 6.79 6.16
C ASN A 415 10.85 5.79 7.33
N GLN A 416 10.43 4.54 7.06
CA GLN A 416 10.29 3.46 8.04
C GLN A 416 11.54 2.61 8.18
N ARG A 417 12.71 3.07 7.69
CA ARG A 417 13.96 2.28 7.71
C ARG A 417 14.32 1.73 9.10
N ASN A 418 14.19 2.53 10.15
CA ASN A 418 14.51 2.16 11.53
C ASN A 418 13.53 1.11 12.11
N LEU A 419 12.29 1.10 11.61
CA LEU A 419 11.32 0.06 11.96
C LEU A 419 11.75 -1.26 11.34
N PHE A 420 12.14 -1.24 10.06
CA PHE A 420 12.47 -2.44 9.31
C PHE A 420 13.78 -3.11 9.70
N ASP A 421 14.82 -2.38 10.14
CA ASP A 421 16.01 -3.00 10.74
C ASP A 421 15.88 -3.32 12.24
N GLY A 422 14.76 -2.98 12.86
CA GLY A 422 14.54 -3.17 14.30
C GLY A 422 15.43 -2.30 15.19
N THR A 423 15.99 -1.19 14.66
CA THR A 423 16.80 -0.25 15.45
C THR A 423 15.97 0.80 16.19
N GLY A 424 14.68 0.95 15.84
CA GLY A 424 13.79 1.90 16.50
C GLY A 424 12.30 1.65 16.24
N PRO A 425 11.41 2.45 16.87
CA PRO A 425 9.98 2.38 16.62
C PRO A 425 9.61 2.92 15.23
N GLY A 426 8.38 2.64 14.79
CA GLY A 426 7.79 3.26 13.61
C GLY A 426 7.75 4.78 13.74
N ALA A 427 8.05 5.47 12.64
CA ALA A 427 8.09 6.93 12.59
C ALA A 427 6.68 7.56 12.63
N ARG A 428 5.67 6.81 12.16
CA ARG A 428 4.28 7.23 12.11
C ARG A 428 3.57 6.96 13.43
N LYS A 429 2.83 7.95 13.93
CA LYS A 429 1.91 7.78 15.08
C LYS A 429 0.46 8.06 14.69
N GLU A 430 0.24 8.64 13.52
CA GLU A 430 -1.06 9.11 13.08
C GLU A 430 -1.43 8.64 11.68
N TYR A 431 -2.74 8.58 11.44
CA TYR A 431 -3.32 8.30 10.13
C TYR A 431 -4.63 9.10 9.96
N PHE A 432 -4.82 9.71 8.79
CA PHE A 432 -5.95 10.59 8.50
C PHE A 432 -6.88 9.92 7.48
N TYR A 433 -8.16 9.79 7.81
CA TYR A 433 -9.15 9.09 6.99
C TYR A 433 -9.86 10.12 6.09
N TRP A 434 -9.38 10.26 4.86
CA TRP A 434 -9.99 11.15 3.87
C TRP A 434 -11.02 10.41 3.01
N THR A 435 -12.23 10.96 2.89
CA THR A 435 -13.32 10.40 2.05
C THR A 435 -13.05 10.62 0.57
N ASP A 436 -13.75 9.89 -0.30
CA ASP A 436 -13.71 10.11 -1.76
C ASP A 436 -14.17 11.52 -2.19
N GLU A 437 -14.94 12.20 -1.33
CA GLU A 437 -15.36 13.60 -1.48
C GLU A 437 -14.36 14.63 -0.92
N GLY A 438 -13.24 14.18 -0.34
CA GLY A 438 -12.21 15.07 0.21
C GLY A 438 -12.55 15.68 1.58
N ASN A 439 -13.37 15.01 2.37
CA ASN A 439 -13.61 15.38 3.77
C ASN A 439 -12.77 14.52 4.72
N LEU A 440 -12.37 15.09 5.86
CA LEU A 440 -11.65 14.35 6.89
C LEU A 440 -12.64 13.61 7.81
N ALA A 441 -12.91 12.35 7.51
CA ALA A 441 -13.85 11.52 8.27
C ALA A 441 -13.31 11.07 9.62
N GLY A 442 -11.98 10.98 9.79
CA GLY A 442 -11.40 10.51 11.04
C GLY A 442 -9.90 10.76 11.20
N LEU A 443 -9.42 10.51 12.41
CA LEU A 443 -8.01 10.50 12.80
C LEU A 443 -7.74 9.25 13.62
N ARG A 444 -6.71 8.49 13.28
CA ARG A 444 -6.06 7.57 14.20
C ARG A 444 -4.83 8.25 14.77
N TYR A 445 -4.64 8.17 16.08
CA TYR A 445 -3.39 8.51 16.76
C TYR A 445 -3.08 7.41 17.76
N ASP A 446 -1.97 6.70 17.55
CA ASP A 446 -1.59 5.51 18.31
C ASP A 446 -2.74 4.48 18.36
N ARG A 447 -3.29 4.18 19.54
CA ARG A 447 -4.42 3.27 19.71
C ARG A 447 -5.78 3.93 19.49
N TRP A 448 -5.86 5.25 19.47
CA TRP A 448 -7.12 5.97 19.44
C TRP A 448 -7.56 6.28 18.02
N LYS A 449 -8.76 5.86 17.64
CA LYS A 449 -9.45 6.32 16.43
C LYS A 449 -10.59 7.26 16.81
N LEU A 450 -10.61 8.42 16.18
CA LEU A 450 -11.66 9.41 16.28
C LEU A 450 -12.43 9.45 14.97
N VAL A 451 -13.75 9.43 15.06
CA VAL A 451 -14.65 9.50 13.88
C VAL A 451 -15.42 10.81 13.94
N PHE A 452 -15.15 11.68 12.96
CA PHE A 452 -15.83 12.96 12.77
C PHE A 452 -17.04 12.85 11.84
N MET A 453 -16.95 11.97 10.84
CA MET A 453 -18.03 11.68 9.90
C MET A 453 -18.27 10.18 9.85
N GLU A 454 -19.54 9.77 9.90
CA GLU A 454 -19.96 8.38 10.02
C GLU A 454 -20.70 7.93 8.77
N GLN A 455 -20.20 6.86 8.14
CA GLN A 455 -20.90 6.09 7.14
C GLN A 455 -21.88 5.15 7.85
N ARG A 456 -23.17 5.33 7.60
CA ARG A 456 -24.26 4.53 8.18
C ARG A 456 -24.98 3.65 7.17
N ALA A 457 -24.80 3.92 5.88
CA ALA A 457 -25.32 3.08 4.83
C ALA A 457 -24.49 1.79 4.74
N GLU A 458 -25.12 0.77 4.19
CA GLU A 458 -24.55 -0.55 4.00
C GLU A 458 -24.83 -0.99 2.55
N GLY A 459 -24.01 -1.90 2.03
CA GLY A 459 -24.23 -2.41 0.69
C GLY A 459 -23.92 -1.36 -0.39
N LEU A 460 -24.67 -1.40 -1.49
CA LEU A 460 -24.51 -0.42 -2.57
C LEU A 460 -24.80 1.03 -2.11
N ASP A 461 -25.60 1.21 -1.05
CA ASP A 461 -25.97 2.53 -0.53
C ASP A 461 -24.74 3.28 0.04
N VAL A 462 -23.64 2.58 0.38
CA VAL A 462 -22.34 3.21 0.74
C VAL A 462 -21.84 4.15 -0.36
N TRP A 463 -22.18 3.89 -1.62
CA TRP A 463 -21.78 4.70 -2.77
C TRP A 463 -22.83 5.76 -3.16
N GLN A 464 -24.01 5.73 -2.54
CA GLN A 464 -25.13 6.62 -2.84
C GLN A 464 -25.34 7.66 -1.75
N ASP A 465 -25.18 7.25 -0.49
CA ASP A 465 -25.52 8.04 0.68
C ASP A 465 -24.30 8.77 1.28
N PRO A 466 -24.45 10.05 1.63
CA PRO A 466 -23.38 10.83 2.20
C PRO A 466 -23.06 10.39 3.64
N LEU A 467 -21.81 10.60 4.06
CA LEU A 467 -21.43 10.42 5.45
C LEU A 467 -22.07 11.49 6.34
N ILE A 468 -22.44 11.12 7.56
CA ILE A 468 -23.07 12.03 8.52
C ILE A 468 -22.01 12.67 9.41
N THR A 469 -21.93 14.01 9.38
CA THR A 469 -21.06 14.76 10.30
C THR A 469 -21.58 14.70 11.73
N LEU A 470 -20.70 14.32 12.67
CA LEU A 470 -21.05 14.13 14.07
C LEU A 470 -20.80 15.40 14.90
N ARG A 471 -21.75 15.77 15.76
CA ARG A 471 -21.59 16.87 16.73
C ARG A 471 -20.64 16.51 17.88
N PHE A 472 -20.59 15.24 18.23
CA PHE A 472 -19.67 14.67 19.20
C PHE A 472 -18.96 13.53 18.45
N PRO A 473 -17.64 13.59 18.22
CA PRO A 473 -16.90 12.56 17.48
C PRO A 473 -16.89 11.23 18.22
N LYS A 474 -17.01 10.10 17.52
CA LYS A 474 -16.83 8.79 18.16
C LYS A 474 -15.38 8.63 18.57
N LEU A 475 -15.16 7.88 19.65
CA LEU A 475 -13.84 7.47 20.10
C LEU A 475 -13.82 5.95 20.12
N ILE A 476 -12.76 5.37 19.60
CA ILE A 476 -12.54 3.92 19.53
C ILE A 476 -11.09 3.67 19.96
N ASP A 477 -10.88 2.63 20.75
CA ASP A 477 -9.56 2.14 21.10
C ASP A 477 -9.26 0.92 20.24
N LEU A 478 -8.54 1.09 19.13
CA LEU A 478 -8.26 0.04 18.15
C LEU A 478 -7.37 -1.08 18.69
N ARG A 479 -6.77 -0.92 19.87
CA ARG A 479 -6.04 -2.01 20.53
C ARG A 479 -6.95 -2.85 21.43
N ALA A 480 -8.02 -2.27 21.96
CA ALA A 480 -9.02 -2.98 22.77
C ALA A 480 -10.21 -3.48 21.94
N ASP A 481 -10.56 -2.76 20.87
CA ASP A 481 -11.70 -3.01 19.98
C ASP A 481 -11.27 -2.80 18.51
N PRO A 482 -10.40 -3.68 17.97
CA PRO A 482 -9.87 -3.53 16.61
C PRO A 482 -10.94 -3.61 15.54
N PHE A 483 -12.07 -4.27 15.82
CA PHE A 483 -13.20 -4.46 14.91
C PHE A 483 -14.30 -3.42 15.07
N GLU A 484 -14.11 -2.42 15.95
CA GLU A 484 -15.03 -1.30 16.15
C GLU A 484 -16.46 -1.72 16.58
N ILE A 485 -16.57 -2.84 17.32
CA ILE A 485 -17.83 -3.48 17.70
C ILE A 485 -18.45 -2.83 18.94
N ALA A 486 -17.64 -2.27 19.85
CA ALA A 486 -18.11 -1.82 21.17
C ALA A 486 -19.22 -0.76 21.06
N GLN A 487 -19.16 0.10 20.04
CA GLN A 487 -20.18 1.12 19.80
C GLN A 487 -21.57 0.56 19.46
N HIS A 488 -21.66 -0.70 19.03
CA HIS A 488 -22.90 -1.38 18.66
C HIS A 488 -23.37 -2.36 19.72
N ALA A 489 -22.43 -3.10 20.34
CA ALA A 489 -22.76 -4.24 21.19
C ALA A 489 -22.52 -4.03 22.69
N ALA A 490 -21.66 -3.07 23.09
CA ALA A 490 -21.29 -2.91 24.49
C ALA A 490 -22.29 -2.03 25.27
N GLY A 491 -22.70 -2.48 26.45
CA GLY A 491 -23.64 -1.75 27.31
C GLY A 491 -23.08 -0.43 27.87
N ASP A 492 -21.76 -0.32 28.04
CA ASP A 492 -21.10 0.82 28.69
C ASP A 492 -20.33 1.75 27.74
N TYR A 493 -20.39 1.52 26.42
CA TYR A 493 -19.62 2.31 25.44
C TYR A 493 -19.86 3.82 25.57
N ALA A 494 -21.12 4.24 25.74
CA ALA A 494 -21.46 5.66 25.86
C ALA A 494 -20.80 6.30 27.10
N ARG A 495 -20.82 5.61 28.24
CA ARG A 495 -20.16 6.06 29.47
C ARG A 495 -18.65 6.12 29.26
N TRP A 496 -18.06 5.04 28.78
CA TRP A 496 -16.62 4.94 28.49
C TRP A 496 -16.17 6.09 27.58
N ARG A 497 -16.89 6.35 26.50
CA ARG A 497 -16.58 7.42 25.54
C ARG A 497 -16.63 8.80 26.18
N VAL A 498 -17.61 9.08 27.04
CA VAL A 498 -17.72 10.36 27.76
C VAL A 498 -16.56 10.52 28.76
N GLU A 499 -16.23 9.47 29.51
CA GLU A 499 -15.10 9.47 30.45
C GLU A 499 -13.74 9.68 29.75
N HIS A 500 -13.65 9.33 28.45
CA HIS A 500 -12.45 9.51 27.62
C HIS A 500 -12.52 10.70 26.66
N ALA A 501 -13.48 11.62 26.82
CA ALA A 501 -13.61 12.81 25.97
C ALA A 501 -12.37 13.73 26.02
N PHE A 502 -11.47 13.55 27.00
CA PHE A 502 -10.18 14.23 27.06
C PHE A 502 -9.29 13.98 25.83
N ALA A 503 -9.51 12.89 25.07
CA ALA A 503 -8.78 12.61 23.84
C ALA A 503 -9.15 13.54 22.67
N LEU A 504 -10.31 14.20 22.71
CA LEU A 504 -10.84 14.98 21.60
C LEU A 504 -10.09 16.30 21.38
N VAL A 505 -9.70 17.00 22.45
CA VAL A 505 -9.01 18.29 22.34
C VAL A 505 -7.61 18.14 21.75
N PRO A 506 -6.76 17.19 22.21
CA PRO A 506 -5.48 16.93 21.55
C PRO A 506 -5.61 16.53 20.07
N ALA A 507 -6.65 15.76 19.71
CA ALA A 507 -6.91 15.40 18.33
C ALA A 507 -7.12 16.61 17.42
N GLN A 508 -7.82 17.65 17.90
CA GLN A 508 -7.96 18.91 17.15
C GLN A 508 -6.61 19.57 16.86
N ALA A 509 -5.64 19.49 17.78
CA ALA A 509 -4.30 20.04 17.55
C ALA A 509 -3.54 19.26 16.48
N PHE A 510 -3.64 17.92 16.47
CA PHE A 510 -3.03 17.09 15.42
C PHE A 510 -3.66 17.35 14.05
N VAL A 511 -4.99 17.42 14.00
CA VAL A 511 -5.72 17.78 12.77
C VAL A 511 -5.33 19.18 12.30
N ALA A 512 -5.32 20.18 13.18
CA ALA A 512 -4.94 21.54 12.83
C ALA A 512 -3.50 21.62 12.29
N LYS A 513 -2.56 20.91 12.92
CA LYS A 513 -1.17 20.83 12.44
C LYS A 513 -1.08 20.23 11.04
N HIS A 514 -1.79 19.14 10.78
CA HIS A 514 -1.83 18.51 9.45
C HIS A 514 -2.49 19.44 8.43
N LEU A 515 -3.64 20.03 8.76
CA LEU A 515 -4.36 20.97 7.89
C LEU A 515 -3.51 22.20 7.54
N GLN A 516 -2.68 22.68 8.47
CA GLN A 516 -1.79 23.81 8.25
C GLN A 516 -0.75 23.53 7.14
N THR A 517 -0.39 22.27 6.89
CA THR A 517 0.55 21.91 5.81
C THR A 517 0.00 22.28 4.43
N TYR A 518 -1.33 22.22 4.24
CA TYR A 518 -1.98 22.56 2.98
C TYR A 518 -2.01 24.06 2.69
N VAL A 519 -1.77 24.92 3.68
CA VAL A 519 -1.65 26.37 3.44
C VAL A 519 -0.44 26.67 2.56
N LYS A 520 0.69 25.99 2.80
CA LYS A 520 1.91 26.13 2.00
C LYS A 520 1.91 25.21 0.78
N TYR A 521 1.34 24.02 0.90
CA TYR A 521 1.31 23.00 -0.14
C TYR A 521 -0.15 22.58 -0.43
N PRO A 522 -0.94 23.44 -1.10
CA PRO A 522 -2.37 23.21 -1.30
C PRO A 522 -2.65 22.01 -2.20
N PRO A 523 -3.86 21.43 -2.12
CA PRO A 523 -4.32 20.40 -3.06
C PRO A 523 -4.09 20.78 -4.53
N ARG A 524 -3.65 19.83 -5.35
CA ARG A 524 -3.42 20.05 -6.79
C ARG A 524 -4.70 20.31 -7.56
N GLN A 525 -5.77 19.64 -7.17
CA GLN A 525 -7.06 19.68 -7.83
C GLN A 525 -8.15 19.34 -6.81
N ALA A 526 -9.38 19.76 -7.11
CA ALA A 526 -10.53 19.28 -6.37
C ALA A 526 -10.77 17.79 -6.67
N PRO A 527 -11.37 17.04 -5.73
CA PRO A 527 -11.84 15.69 -6.02
C PRO A 527 -12.80 15.70 -7.22
N GLY A 528 -12.80 14.62 -7.99
CA GLY A 528 -13.88 14.35 -8.94
C GLY A 528 -15.24 14.32 -8.23
N SER A 529 -16.31 14.63 -8.93
CA SER A 529 -17.68 14.51 -8.40
C SER A 529 -18.60 13.87 -9.44
N PHE A 530 -19.49 13.01 -8.96
CA PHE A 530 -20.63 12.53 -9.75
C PHE A 530 -21.84 13.46 -9.66
N SER A 531 -21.82 14.43 -8.73
CA SER A 531 -22.87 15.44 -8.59
C SER A 531 -22.67 16.59 -9.57
N LEU A 532 -23.78 17.25 -9.91
CA LEU A 532 -23.76 18.45 -10.75
C LEU A 532 -23.33 19.71 -9.97
N ASP A 533 -23.18 19.64 -8.64
CA ASP A 533 -22.94 20.81 -7.80
C ASP A 533 -21.64 21.52 -8.16
N HIS A 534 -20.55 20.76 -8.38
CA HIS A 534 -19.28 21.35 -8.83
C HIS A 534 -19.39 22.01 -10.22
N VAL A 535 -20.24 21.48 -11.11
CA VAL A 535 -20.50 22.09 -12.42
C VAL A 535 -21.30 23.38 -12.26
N LEU A 536 -22.32 23.35 -11.41
CA LEU A 536 -23.16 24.51 -11.10
C LEU A 536 -22.38 25.61 -10.39
N GLU A 537 -21.53 25.28 -9.42
CA GLU A 537 -20.64 26.21 -8.74
C GLU A 537 -19.66 26.86 -9.71
N LYS A 538 -19.04 26.09 -10.62
CA LYS A 538 -18.17 26.64 -11.67
C LYS A 538 -18.92 27.56 -12.63
N LEU A 539 -20.16 27.23 -13.01
CA LEU A 539 -21.01 28.08 -13.84
C LEU A 539 -21.43 29.36 -13.11
N GLN A 540 -21.72 29.28 -11.82
CA GLN A 540 -22.10 30.44 -10.98
C GLN A 540 -20.91 31.35 -10.68
N GLN A 541 -19.72 30.79 -10.48
CA GLN A 541 -18.48 31.56 -10.29
C GLN A 541 -17.93 32.12 -11.61
N GLY A 542 -18.14 31.43 -12.74
CA GLY A 542 -17.73 31.86 -14.08
C GLY A 542 -18.72 32.79 -14.80
N GLY A 543 -19.97 32.88 -14.34
CA GLY A 543 -21.00 33.79 -14.86
C GLY A 543 -20.94 35.21 -14.30
N GLY A 544 -19.93 35.50 -13.47
CA GLY A 544 -19.67 36.82 -12.88
C GLY A 544 -18.38 37.46 -13.39
N GLN A 545 -18.25 37.62 -14.70
CA GLN A 545 -17.32 38.58 -15.32
C GLN A 545 -17.99 39.34 -16.45
#